data_AF-A0A0C2ZHI2-F1
#
_entry.id   AF-A0A0C2ZHI2-F1
#
_cell.length_a   1.000
_cell.length_b   1.000
_cell.length_c   1.000
_cell.angle_alpha   90.00
_cell.angle_beta   90.00
_cell.angle_gamma   90.00
#
_symmetry.space_group_name_H-M   'P 1'
#
loop_
_entity.id
_entity.type
_entity.pdbx_description
1 polymer ?
#
loop_
_entity_poly.entity_id
_entity_poly.type
_entity_poly.pdbx_seq_one_letter_code
_entity_poly.pdbx_strand_id
1 'polypeptide(L)'
;MSILQQQGILQDNSNMYINQIQVLKDMINTLQSENTALMVGKTAINSSDGGPDAVINVALQPTGQPSHLLRNPTPPPQCDRSAYPKVRFWTEKQFKEWKKTAEGTKKAEENTTVYLENENSEQLCAERAGKIMSMMRDIWHDLRIMKKVFRAKLANTYTELTLYKDSWKTNQLAKANYPSWKQNWFTKKSGNAVPSKHKAAKVETADIIQGSEGKCRKMEPADVPDSIDDNEEIKDKLPVNKGLGPSTGGATQRSPSPSPDSAGKFYDH
;
A
#
# COMPACT_ATOMS: atom_id res chain seq x y z
N MET A 1 -17.74 16.51 -15.63
CA MET A 1 -18.19 15.98 -14.32
C MET A 1 -19.44 16.76 -13.93
N SER A 2 -20.57 16.11 -13.68
CA SER A 2 -21.85 16.81 -13.39
C SER A 2 -21.85 17.40 -11.98
N ILE A 3 -22.57 18.51 -11.75
CA ILE A 3 -22.79 19.10 -10.42
C ILE A 3 -23.33 18.05 -9.44
N LEU A 4 -24.22 17.17 -9.90
CA LEU A 4 -24.76 16.07 -9.10
C LEU A 4 -23.68 15.06 -8.67
N GLN A 5 -22.71 14.80 -9.54
CA GLN A 5 -21.60 13.90 -9.26
C GLN A 5 -20.64 14.51 -8.22
N GLN A 6 -20.38 15.82 -8.32
CA GLN A 6 -19.56 16.52 -7.34
C GLN A 6 -20.23 16.56 -5.96
N GLN A 7 -21.54 16.76 -5.91
CA GLN A 7 -22.31 16.73 -4.67
C GLN A 7 -22.28 15.35 -3.99
N GLY A 8 -22.41 14.27 -4.77
CA GLY A 8 -22.26 12.90 -4.25
C GLY A 8 -20.90 12.66 -3.61
N ILE A 9 -19.80 13.05 -4.27
CA ILE A 9 -18.44 12.91 -3.73
C ILE A 9 -18.26 13.69 -2.41
N LEU A 10 -18.84 14.88 -2.32
CA LEU A 10 -18.78 15.68 -1.09
C LEU A 10 -19.56 15.03 0.07
N GLN A 11 -20.73 14.46 -0.23
CA GLN A 11 -21.55 13.76 0.76
C GLN A 11 -20.85 12.49 1.27
N ASP A 12 -20.26 11.70 0.37
CA ASP A 12 -19.49 10.50 0.75
C ASP A 12 -18.29 10.85 1.64
N ASN A 13 -17.56 11.91 1.28
CA ASN A 13 -16.45 12.40 2.10
C ASN A 13 -16.94 12.89 3.47
N SER A 14 -18.07 13.59 3.53
CA SER A 14 -18.68 14.04 4.80
C SER A 14 -19.02 12.87 5.71
N ASN A 15 -19.68 11.84 5.17
CA ASN A 15 -20.05 10.63 5.91
C ASN A 15 -18.81 9.88 6.42
N MET A 16 -17.75 9.80 5.60
CA MET A 16 -16.47 9.22 6.01
C MET A 16 -15.89 9.96 7.23
N TYR A 17 -15.87 11.30 7.23
CA TYR A 17 -15.36 12.07 8.37
C TYR A 17 -16.23 11.94 9.61
N ILE A 18 -17.56 11.92 9.47
CA ILE A 18 -18.49 11.69 10.59
C ILE A 18 -18.18 10.34 11.27
N ASN A 19 -18.01 9.28 10.48
CA ASN A 19 -17.68 7.96 11.01
C ASN A 19 -16.32 7.95 11.73
N GLN A 20 -15.30 8.62 11.17
CA GLN A 20 -13.99 8.72 11.83
C GLN A 20 -14.06 9.49 13.15
N ILE A 21 -14.82 10.59 13.20
CA ILE A 21 -15.03 11.36 14.43
C ILE A 21 -15.72 10.49 15.49
N GLN A 22 -16.69 9.65 15.10
CA GLN A 22 -17.36 8.76 16.03
C GLN A 22 -16.41 7.72 16.62
N VAL A 23 -15.61 7.06 15.78
CA VAL A 23 -14.58 6.10 16.22
C VAL A 23 -13.59 6.74 17.20
N LEU A 24 -13.14 7.97 16.91
CA LEU A 24 -12.25 8.70 17.81
C LEU A 24 -12.91 9.05 19.15
N LYS A 25 -14.19 9.42 19.16
CA LYS A 25 -14.95 9.68 20.39
C LYS A 25 -15.05 8.42 21.26
N ASP A 26 -15.40 7.28 20.66
CA ASP A 26 -15.54 6.02 21.38
C ASP A 26 -14.20 5.57 21.98
N MET A 27 -13.11 5.78 21.24
CA MET A 27 -11.75 5.51 21.70
C MET A 27 -11.34 6.42 22.87
N ILE A 28 -11.67 7.71 22.84
CA ILE A 28 -11.42 8.65 23.95
C ILE A 28 -12.20 8.21 25.19
N ASN A 29 -13.48 7.88 25.04
CA ASN A 29 -14.32 7.42 26.15
C ASN A 29 -13.76 6.13 26.78
N THR A 30 -13.25 5.21 25.96
CA THR A 30 -12.61 3.96 26.41
C THR A 30 -11.34 4.26 27.20
N LEU A 31 -10.46 5.12 26.69
CA LEU A 31 -9.23 5.50 27.41
C LEU A 31 -9.51 6.24 28.72
N GLN A 32 -10.58 7.05 28.75
CA GLN A 32 -11.01 7.74 29.98
C GLN A 32 -11.52 6.77 31.05
N SER A 33 -12.30 5.74 30.66
CA SER A 33 -12.77 4.73 31.60
C SER A 33 -11.62 3.87 32.14
N GLU A 34 -10.68 3.48 31.29
CA GLU A 34 -9.45 2.76 31.69
C GLU A 34 -8.60 3.59 32.66
N ASN A 35 -8.38 4.88 32.39
CA ASN A 35 -7.64 5.77 33.30
C ASN A 35 -8.35 5.93 34.65
N THR A 36 -9.68 6.00 34.65
CA THR A 36 -10.47 6.09 35.89
C THR A 36 -10.30 4.81 36.73
N ALA A 37 -10.37 3.64 36.10
CA ALA A 37 -10.16 2.36 36.76
C ALA A 37 -8.74 2.23 37.36
N LEU A 38 -7.71 2.65 36.61
CA LEU A 38 -6.32 2.65 37.09
C LEU A 38 -6.11 3.60 38.28
N MET A 39 -6.73 4.78 38.28
CA MET A 39 -6.66 5.73 39.39
C MET A 39 -7.30 5.17 40.67
N VAL A 40 -8.43 4.48 40.55
CA VAL A 40 -9.08 3.78 41.68
C VAL A 40 -8.16 2.69 42.23
N GLY A 41 -7.59 1.85 41.35
CA GLY A 41 -6.64 0.79 41.75
C GLY A 41 -5.40 1.33 42.47
N LYS A 42 -4.81 2.43 41.97
CA LYS A 42 -3.65 3.07 42.59
C LYS A 42 -3.95 3.62 43.99
N THR A 43 -5.15 4.17 44.19
CA THR A 43 -5.57 4.71 45.49
C THR A 43 -5.75 3.59 46.53
N ALA A 44 -6.23 2.42 46.11
CA ALA A 44 -6.37 1.26 46.98
C ALA A 44 -5.01 0.72 47.47
N ILE A 45 -4.01 0.66 46.59
CA ILE A 45 -2.66 0.20 46.95
C ILE A 45 -1.98 1.16 47.93
N ASN A 46 -2.09 2.47 47.71
CA ASN A 46 -1.44 3.47 48.56
C ASN A 46 -2.10 3.62 49.95
N SER A 47 -3.33 3.12 50.14
CA SER A 47 -4.04 3.17 51.42
C SER A 47 -3.77 1.95 52.32
N SER A 48 -2.99 0.98 51.85
CA SER A 48 -2.65 -0.24 52.60
C SER A 48 -1.38 -0.04 53.45
N ASP A 49 -1.43 0.88 54.42
CA ASP A 49 -0.36 1.12 55.42
C ASP A 49 -0.54 0.25 56.68
N GLY A 50 -1.01 -0.99 56.52
CA GLY A 50 -1.49 -1.81 57.64
C GLY A 50 -1.18 -3.30 57.54
N GLY A 51 0.05 -3.67 57.90
CA GLY A 51 0.38 -5.00 58.44
C GLY A 51 0.68 -6.11 57.41
N PRO A 52 1.76 -6.90 57.61
CA PRO A 52 2.21 -7.92 56.65
C PRO A 52 1.36 -9.21 56.55
N ASP A 53 0.15 -9.27 57.12
CA ASP A 53 -0.58 -10.55 57.26
C ASP A 53 -2.03 -10.57 56.72
N ALA A 54 -2.50 -9.51 56.06
CA ALA A 54 -3.80 -9.56 55.40
C ALA A 54 -3.68 -10.16 54.00
N VAL A 55 -4.07 -11.43 53.87
CA VAL A 55 -4.25 -12.16 52.61
C VAL A 55 -5.28 -11.42 51.73
N ILE A 56 -4.81 -10.58 50.83
CA ILE A 56 -5.65 -9.84 49.87
C ILE A 56 -6.08 -10.81 48.76
N ASN A 57 -7.19 -11.48 49.02
CA ASN A 57 -8.02 -12.18 48.04
C ASN A 57 -8.88 -11.16 47.25
N VAL A 58 -8.23 -10.18 46.60
CA VAL A 58 -8.94 -9.31 45.65
C VAL A 58 -8.89 -10.02 44.30
N ALA A 59 -9.95 -10.76 44.04
CA ALA A 59 -10.26 -11.32 42.74
C ALA A 59 -10.43 -10.19 41.72
N LEU A 60 -9.31 -9.73 41.15
CA LEU A 60 -9.28 -8.96 39.91
C LEU A 60 -9.62 -9.92 38.77
N GLN A 61 -10.91 -10.08 38.49
CA GLN A 61 -11.34 -10.42 37.13
C GLN A 61 -11.60 -9.13 36.37
N PRO A 62 -10.74 -8.76 35.40
CA PRO A 62 -11.16 -7.89 34.31
C PRO A 62 -11.72 -8.79 33.20
N THR A 63 -13.04 -8.95 33.20
CA THR A 63 -13.78 -9.46 32.05
C THR A 63 -13.64 -8.48 30.89
N GLY A 64 -12.95 -8.90 29.83
CA GLY A 64 -13.11 -8.38 28.48
C GLY A 64 -12.47 -7.02 28.18
N GLN A 65 -11.16 -7.00 27.94
CA GLN A 65 -10.51 -5.88 27.25
C GLN A 65 -10.30 -6.20 25.76
N PRO A 66 -10.97 -5.49 24.83
CA PRO A 66 -10.57 -5.45 23.42
C PRO A 66 -9.46 -4.39 23.20
N SER A 67 -8.35 -4.47 23.93
CA SER A 67 -7.25 -3.48 23.85
C SER A 67 -6.26 -3.72 22.69
N HIS A 68 -6.67 -4.46 21.66
CA HIS A 68 -5.73 -4.92 20.62
C HIS A 68 -5.32 -3.83 19.62
N LEU A 69 -6.01 -2.68 19.57
CA LEU A 69 -5.88 -1.76 18.43
C LEU A 69 -4.84 -0.64 18.60
N LEU A 70 -4.25 -0.45 19.79
CA LEU A 70 -3.35 0.67 20.05
C LEU A 70 -2.08 0.31 20.83
N ARG A 71 -1.69 -0.98 20.83
CA ARG A 71 -0.31 -1.30 21.20
C ARG A 71 0.59 -0.70 20.13
N ASN A 72 1.50 0.20 20.53
CA ASN A 72 2.62 0.60 19.67
C ASN A 72 3.13 -0.68 19.01
N PRO A 73 3.03 -0.80 17.66
CA PRO A 73 3.30 -2.07 17.03
C PRO A 73 4.72 -2.44 17.40
N THR A 74 4.88 -3.56 18.11
CA THR A 74 6.20 -4.11 18.43
C THR A 74 6.99 -4.05 17.13
N PRO A 75 8.17 -3.40 17.13
CA PRO A 75 8.95 -3.29 15.92
C PRO A 75 9.12 -4.71 15.37
N PRO A 76 8.76 -4.96 14.11
CA PRO A 76 8.79 -6.29 13.55
C PRO A 76 10.21 -6.85 13.76
N PRO A 77 10.34 -8.13 14.13
CA PRO A 77 11.64 -8.73 14.39
C PRO A 77 12.56 -8.45 13.21
N GLN A 78 13.68 -7.77 13.48
CA GLN A 78 14.68 -7.54 12.45
C GLN A 78 15.21 -8.92 12.04
N CYS A 79 14.88 -9.35 10.82
CA CYS A 79 15.46 -10.56 10.26
C CYS A 79 16.93 -10.29 9.95
N ASP A 80 17.82 -11.14 10.44
CA ASP A 80 19.23 -11.14 10.05
C ASP A 80 19.41 -12.02 8.80
N ARG A 81 20.32 -11.61 7.92
CA ARG A 81 20.66 -12.36 6.72
C ARG A 81 21.25 -13.73 7.06
N SER A 82 21.94 -13.83 8.20
CA SER A 82 22.52 -15.08 8.68
C SER A 82 21.46 -16.17 8.93
N ALA A 83 20.26 -15.78 9.37
CA ALA A 83 19.14 -16.69 9.60
C ALA A 83 18.47 -17.18 8.30
N TYR A 84 18.63 -16.44 7.21
CA TYR A 84 17.98 -16.72 5.92
C TYR A 84 19.00 -16.67 4.77
N PRO A 85 20.02 -17.55 4.77
CA PRO A 85 21.14 -17.48 3.83
C PRO A 85 20.72 -17.76 2.37
N LYS A 86 19.58 -18.42 2.18
CA LYS A 86 19.07 -18.76 0.84
C LYS A 86 18.56 -17.51 0.13
N VAL A 87 17.89 -16.59 0.84
CA VAL A 87 17.15 -15.45 0.27
C VAL A 87 18.03 -14.66 -0.69
N ARG A 88 17.64 -14.62 -1.97
CA ARG A 88 18.46 -14.07 -3.05
C ARG A 88 18.56 -12.56 -2.98
N PHE A 89 17.44 -11.90 -2.70
CA PHE A 89 17.31 -10.45 -2.83
C PHE A 89 17.10 -9.79 -1.47
N TRP A 90 18.19 -9.61 -0.74
CA TRP A 90 18.15 -8.95 0.57
C TRP A 90 17.94 -7.44 0.45
N THR A 91 18.45 -6.83 -0.62
CA THR A 91 18.38 -5.38 -0.89
C THR A 91 17.84 -5.09 -2.28
N GLU A 92 17.24 -3.91 -2.45
CA GLU A 92 16.74 -3.44 -3.77
C GLU A 92 17.87 -3.37 -4.81
N LYS A 93 19.10 -3.06 -4.37
CA LYS A 93 20.28 -2.99 -5.24
C LYS A 93 20.60 -4.36 -5.86
N GLN A 94 20.63 -5.43 -5.06
CA GLN A 94 20.87 -6.79 -5.55
C GLN A 94 19.81 -7.22 -6.57
N PHE A 95 18.54 -6.90 -6.31
CA PHE A 95 17.46 -7.20 -7.25
C PHE A 95 17.63 -6.43 -8.56
N LYS A 96 17.97 -5.13 -8.49
CA LYS A 96 18.24 -4.30 -9.67
C LYS A 96 19.43 -4.78 -10.49
N GLU A 97 20.50 -5.23 -9.84
CA GLU A 97 21.67 -5.82 -10.51
C GLU A 97 21.31 -7.13 -11.19
N TRP A 98 20.59 -8.01 -10.51
CA TRP A 98 20.09 -9.26 -11.10
C TRP A 98 19.17 -9.00 -12.30
N LYS A 99 18.28 -8.01 -12.24
CA LYS A 99 17.41 -7.63 -13.37
C LYS A 99 18.18 -7.23 -14.63
N LYS A 100 19.45 -6.83 -14.54
CA LYS A 100 20.29 -6.49 -15.70
C LYS A 100 20.91 -7.71 -16.37
N THR A 101 20.90 -8.87 -15.71
CA THR A 101 21.36 -10.13 -16.31
C THR A 101 20.35 -10.63 -17.35
N ALA A 102 20.80 -11.46 -18.29
CA ALA A 102 19.92 -12.06 -19.29
C ALA A 102 18.79 -12.89 -18.64
N GLU A 103 19.12 -13.69 -17.61
CA GLU A 103 18.14 -14.46 -16.85
C GLU A 103 17.14 -13.53 -16.14
N GLY A 104 17.64 -12.50 -15.47
CA GLY A 104 16.80 -11.58 -14.71
C GLY A 104 15.89 -10.72 -15.56
N THR A 105 16.33 -10.37 -16.77
CA THR A 105 15.49 -9.63 -17.74
C THR A 105 14.31 -10.49 -18.16
N LYS A 106 14.57 -11.72 -18.65
CA LYS A 106 13.53 -12.66 -19.09
C LYS A 106 12.53 -12.97 -17.97
N LYS A 107 13.01 -13.31 -16.77
CA LYS A 107 12.11 -13.64 -15.64
C LYS A 107 11.33 -12.44 -15.13
N ALA A 108 11.90 -11.24 -15.18
CA ALA A 108 11.17 -10.04 -14.75
C ALA A 108 10.09 -9.60 -15.75
N GLU A 109 10.23 -9.95 -17.02
CA GLU A 109 9.19 -9.78 -18.05
C GLU A 109 8.05 -10.78 -17.85
N GLU A 110 8.38 -12.05 -17.56
CA GLU A 110 7.39 -13.09 -17.28
C GLU A 110 6.64 -12.86 -15.97
N ASN A 111 7.32 -12.34 -14.94
CA ASN A 111 6.73 -12.17 -13.62
C ASN A 111 7.23 -10.92 -12.88
N THR A 112 6.30 -9.97 -12.72
CA THR A 112 6.55 -8.69 -12.03
C THR A 112 6.81 -8.84 -10.54
N THR A 113 6.55 -10.02 -9.95
CA THR A 113 6.69 -10.32 -8.52
C THR A 113 7.83 -11.28 -8.19
N VAL A 114 8.78 -11.51 -9.11
CA VAL A 114 9.90 -12.46 -8.92
C VAL A 114 10.82 -12.17 -7.73
N TYR A 115 10.76 -10.97 -7.15
CA TYR A 115 11.49 -10.62 -5.92
C TYR A 115 10.76 -11.05 -4.63
N LEU A 116 9.49 -11.45 -4.73
CA LEU A 116 8.74 -12.04 -3.63
C LEU A 116 9.11 -13.51 -3.52
N GLU A 117 9.98 -13.81 -2.57
CA GLU A 117 10.50 -15.15 -2.30
C GLU A 117 10.23 -15.51 -0.84
N ASN A 118 10.01 -16.80 -0.58
CA ASN A 118 9.90 -17.33 0.78
C ASN A 118 11.31 -17.53 1.40
N GLU A 119 11.33 -18.08 2.62
CA GLU A 119 12.56 -18.37 3.38
C GLU A 119 13.51 -19.34 2.64
N ASN A 120 12.97 -20.17 1.74
CA ASN A 120 13.71 -21.12 0.92
C ASN A 120 14.14 -20.56 -0.43
N SER A 121 13.89 -19.26 -0.69
CA SER A 121 14.17 -18.60 -1.99
C SER A 121 13.36 -19.13 -3.16
N GLU A 122 12.26 -19.80 -2.83
CA GLU A 122 11.26 -20.16 -3.80
C GLU A 122 10.38 -18.94 -4.03
N GLN A 123 10.06 -18.72 -5.29
CA GLN A 123 9.16 -17.65 -5.64
C GLN A 123 7.78 -17.91 -5.01
N LEU A 124 7.20 -16.86 -4.44
CA LEU A 124 5.84 -16.91 -3.92
C LEU A 124 4.87 -17.27 -5.04
N CYS A 125 3.98 -18.23 -4.80
CA CYS A 125 2.94 -18.57 -5.75
C CYS A 125 1.99 -17.39 -5.97
N ALA A 126 1.35 -17.32 -7.14
CA ALA A 126 0.47 -16.21 -7.53
C ALA A 126 -0.67 -15.99 -6.52
N GLU A 127 -1.23 -17.05 -5.96
CA GLU A 127 -2.30 -16.97 -4.95
C GLU A 127 -1.82 -16.26 -3.68
N ARG A 128 -0.66 -16.62 -3.15
CA ARG A 128 -0.08 -16.02 -1.93
C ARG A 128 0.31 -14.57 -2.17
N ALA A 129 0.92 -14.26 -3.32
CA ALA A 129 1.20 -12.88 -3.73
C ALA A 129 -0.10 -12.06 -3.85
N GLY A 130 -1.17 -12.65 -4.38
CA GLY A 130 -2.50 -12.05 -4.46
C GLY A 130 -3.07 -11.70 -3.09
N LYS A 131 -2.98 -12.61 -2.11
CA LYS A 131 -3.41 -12.35 -0.72
C LYS A 131 -2.63 -11.19 -0.09
N ILE A 132 -1.31 -11.17 -0.27
CA ILE A 132 -0.46 -10.06 0.19
C ILE A 132 -0.95 -8.74 -0.41
N MET A 133 -1.16 -8.67 -1.72
CA MET A 133 -1.63 -7.47 -2.39
C MET A 133 -3.05 -7.05 -1.96
N SER A 134 -3.95 -8.00 -1.72
CA SER A 134 -5.29 -7.70 -1.17
C SER A 134 -5.17 -7.02 0.19
N MET A 135 -4.43 -7.63 1.11
CA MET A 135 -4.22 -7.07 2.45
C MET A 135 -3.52 -5.71 2.40
N MET A 136 -2.53 -5.53 1.52
CA MET A 136 -1.90 -4.22 1.32
C MET A 136 -2.93 -3.15 0.91
N ARG A 137 -3.88 -3.52 0.04
CA ARG A 137 -4.98 -2.63 -0.39
C ARG A 137 -5.91 -2.31 0.77
N ASP A 138 -6.29 -3.30 1.56
CA ASP A 138 -7.20 -3.13 2.70
C ASP A 138 -6.57 -2.21 3.76
N ILE A 139 -5.35 -2.53 4.18
CA ILE A 139 -4.57 -1.70 5.12
C ILE A 139 -4.38 -0.29 4.57
N TRP A 140 -4.18 -0.13 3.27
CA TRP A 140 -4.06 1.17 2.63
C TRP A 140 -5.33 2.01 2.74
N HIS A 141 -6.50 1.42 2.50
CA HIS A 141 -7.78 2.10 2.65
C HIS A 141 -8.04 2.49 4.11
N ASP A 142 -7.68 1.63 5.05
CA ASP A 142 -7.84 1.86 6.48
C ASP A 142 -6.87 2.92 7.03
N LEU A 143 -5.60 2.90 6.59
CA LEU A 143 -4.49 3.64 7.20
C LEU A 143 -4.00 4.80 6.34
N ARG A 144 -4.91 5.59 5.76
CA ARG A 144 -4.59 6.78 4.95
C ARG A 144 -3.57 7.75 5.59
N ILE A 145 -3.25 7.63 6.88
CA ILE A 145 -2.46 8.60 7.65
C ILE A 145 -1.13 8.04 8.22
N MET A 146 -0.88 6.72 8.34
CA MET A 146 0.32 6.23 9.07
C MET A 146 1.18 5.14 8.39
N LYS A 147 2.33 5.55 7.81
CA LYS A 147 3.34 4.66 7.17
C LYS A 147 3.88 3.57 8.10
N LYS A 148 4.13 3.94 9.37
CA LYS A 148 4.74 3.04 10.35
C LYS A 148 3.81 1.87 10.67
N VAL A 149 2.52 2.17 10.86
CA VAL A 149 1.48 1.16 11.13
C VAL A 149 1.26 0.27 9.91
N PHE A 150 1.24 0.84 8.70
CA PHE A 150 1.16 0.06 7.46
C PHE A 150 2.26 -1.02 7.38
N ARG A 151 3.52 -0.61 7.56
CA ARG A 151 4.67 -1.54 7.47
C ARG A 151 4.62 -2.60 8.56
N ALA A 152 4.34 -2.19 9.81
CA ALA A 152 4.29 -3.13 10.91
C ALA A 152 3.15 -4.14 10.78
N LYS A 153 1.94 -3.70 10.37
CA LYS A 153 0.80 -4.58 10.16
C LYS A 153 1.10 -5.62 9.07
N LEU A 154 1.67 -5.20 7.94
CA LEU A 154 2.10 -6.11 6.87
C LEU A 154 3.17 -7.10 7.32
N ALA A 155 4.21 -6.61 8.00
CA ALA A 155 5.29 -7.43 8.53
C ALA A 155 4.81 -8.48 9.54
N ASN A 156 3.82 -8.13 10.37
CA ASN A 156 3.25 -9.05 11.35
C ASN A 156 2.34 -10.12 10.72
N THR A 157 1.76 -9.86 9.54
CA THR A 157 0.90 -10.82 8.85
C THR A 157 1.66 -11.74 7.89
N TYR A 158 2.70 -11.22 7.23
CA TYR A 158 3.46 -11.94 6.21
C TYR A 158 4.96 -11.87 6.53
N THR A 159 5.51 -12.98 7.03
CA THR A 159 6.94 -13.10 7.33
C THR A 159 7.78 -12.99 6.07
N GLU A 160 7.25 -13.33 4.90
CA GLU A 160 7.94 -13.14 3.62
C GLU A 160 8.22 -11.64 3.35
N LEU A 161 7.41 -10.76 3.95
CA LEU A 161 7.61 -9.31 3.92
C LEU A 161 8.61 -8.80 4.98
N THR A 162 9.19 -9.66 5.81
CA THR A 162 10.24 -9.29 6.78
C THR A 162 11.63 -9.76 6.39
N LEU A 163 11.76 -10.63 5.38
CA LEU A 163 13.02 -11.23 4.90
C LEU A 163 13.91 -10.28 4.07
N TYR A 164 14.06 -9.02 4.48
CA TYR A 164 14.88 -8.04 3.76
C TYR A 164 15.07 -6.73 4.53
N LYS A 165 16.06 -5.96 4.08
CA LYS A 165 16.42 -4.67 4.69
C LYS A 165 15.44 -3.54 4.32
N ASP A 166 15.14 -2.64 5.25
CA ASP A 166 14.47 -1.35 5.03
C ASP A 166 13.06 -1.40 4.39
N SER A 167 12.38 -2.53 4.49
CA SER A 167 11.05 -2.72 3.89
C SER A 167 11.03 -2.44 2.37
N TRP A 168 12.13 -2.71 1.65
CA TRP A 168 12.23 -2.45 0.20
C TRP A 168 11.26 -3.28 -0.66
N LYS A 169 11.02 -4.58 -0.40
CA LYS A 169 10.07 -5.39 -1.20
C LYS A 169 8.64 -4.88 -1.06
N THR A 170 8.18 -4.56 0.16
CA THR A 170 6.89 -3.88 0.38
C THR A 170 6.81 -2.55 -0.37
N ASN A 171 7.88 -1.73 -0.33
CA ASN A 171 7.91 -0.47 -1.08
C ASN A 171 7.86 -0.71 -2.60
N GLN A 172 8.56 -1.73 -3.11
CA GLN A 172 8.58 -2.07 -4.52
C GLN A 172 7.22 -2.60 -4.99
N LEU A 173 6.59 -3.47 -4.19
CA LEU A 173 5.31 -4.08 -4.48
C LEU A 173 4.20 -3.04 -4.58
N ALA A 174 4.15 -2.11 -3.63
CA ALA A 174 3.13 -1.09 -3.71
C ALA A 174 3.47 0.06 -4.67
N LYS A 175 4.75 0.31 -5.04
CA LYS A 175 5.08 1.17 -6.19
C LYS A 175 4.56 0.59 -7.52
N ALA A 176 4.64 -0.73 -7.67
CA ALA A 176 4.18 -1.41 -8.88
C ALA A 176 2.65 -1.46 -8.98
N ASN A 177 1.96 -1.72 -7.86
CA ASN A 177 0.52 -1.95 -7.86
C ASN A 177 -0.33 -0.71 -7.54
N TYR A 178 0.24 0.31 -6.89
CA TYR A 178 -0.50 1.51 -6.50
C TYR A 178 0.28 2.77 -6.91
N PRO A 179 0.24 3.19 -8.18
CA PRO A 179 0.96 4.38 -8.64
C PRO A 179 0.57 5.66 -7.88
N SER A 180 -0.69 5.79 -7.46
CA SER A 180 -1.18 6.90 -6.63
C SER A 180 -0.51 6.93 -5.24
N TRP A 181 -0.07 5.78 -4.72
CA TRP A 181 0.75 5.70 -3.50
C TRP A 181 2.10 6.36 -3.71
N LYS A 182 2.74 6.11 -4.85
CA LYS A 182 4.04 6.72 -5.21
C LYS A 182 3.99 8.25 -5.13
N GLN A 183 2.93 8.83 -5.71
CA GLN A 183 2.74 10.28 -5.81
C GLN A 183 2.37 10.96 -4.47
N ASN A 184 1.73 10.23 -3.55
CA ASN A 184 1.35 10.79 -2.26
C ASN A 184 2.41 10.56 -1.17
N TRP A 185 3.16 9.46 -1.24
CA TRP A 185 3.99 8.98 -0.11
C TRP A 185 5.50 8.97 -0.35
N PHE A 186 5.96 8.96 -1.60
CA PHE A 186 7.39 9.01 -1.91
C PHE A 186 7.85 10.37 -2.43
N THR A 187 6.96 11.15 -3.04
CA THR A 187 7.28 12.47 -3.62
C THR A 187 6.95 13.63 -2.70
N LYS A 188 6.07 13.46 -1.69
CA LYS A 188 5.92 14.45 -0.61
C LYS A 188 7.15 14.39 0.29
N LYS A 189 8.25 15.00 -0.15
CA LYS A 189 9.38 15.34 0.71
C LYS A 189 8.81 16.13 1.89
N SER A 190 8.87 15.54 3.08
CA SER A 190 8.38 16.08 4.34
C SER A 190 9.17 17.31 4.83
N GLY A 191 9.67 18.19 3.96
CA GLY A 191 10.56 19.26 4.40
C GLY A 191 10.97 20.36 3.43
N ASN A 192 10.60 20.31 2.14
CA ASN A 192 10.85 21.45 1.26
C ASN A 192 9.52 22.03 0.80
N ALA A 193 8.78 22.62 1.75
CA ALA A 193 7.87 23.69 1.39
C ALA A 193 8.75 24.77 0.74
N VAL A 194 8.75 24.83 -0.59
CA VAL A 194 9.25 26.01 -1.30
C VAL A 194 8.46 27.16 -0.67
N PRO A 195 9.11 28.16 -0.05
CA PRO A 195 8.38 29.30 0.48
C PRO A 195 7.61 29.88 -0.70
N SER A 196 6.29 29.71 -0.64
CA SER A 196 5.37 30.41 -1.51
C SER A 196 5.75 31.88 -1.36
N LYS A 197 6.41 32.43 -2.38
CA LYS A 197 6.65 33.86 -2.48
C LYS A 197 5.26 34.49 -2.64
N HIS A 198 4.56 34.67 -1.52
CA HIS A 198 3.46 35.59 -1.44
C HIS A 198 4.05 36.95 -1.82
N LYS A 199 3.73 37.31 -3.06
CA LYS A 199 3.92 38.60 -3.67
C LYS A 199 3.52 39.65 -2.63
N ALA A 200 4.50 40.40 -2.12
CA ALA A 200 4.26 41.53 -1.25
C ALA A 200 3.31 42.48 -2.01
N ALA A 201 2.07 42.56 -1.55
CA ALA A 201 1.17 43.61 -1.95
C ALA A 201 1.77 44.91 -1.42
N LYS A 202 2.26 45.73 -2.34
CA LYS A 202 2.67 47.11 -2.09
C LYS A 202 1.44 47.85 -1.57
N VAL A 203 1.44 48.15 -0.27
CA VAL A 203 0.56 49.15 0.33
C VAL A 203 0.99 50.48 -0.27
N GLU A 204 0.14 51.07 -1.10
CA GLU A 204 0.25 52.46 -1.53
C GLU A 204 -1.05 53.15 -1.14
N THR A 205 -0.93 53.97 -0.11
CA THR A 205 -1.94 54.84 0.45
C THR A 205 -2.12 56.05 -0.47
N ALA A 206 -3.33 56.28 -0.98
CA ALA A 206 -3.93 57.61 -1.16
C ALA A 206 -5.33 57.51 -1.81
N ASP A 207 -6.33 57.86 -1.01
CA ASP A 207 -7.44 58.79 -1.28
C ASP A 207 -8.31 58.74 -2.55
N ILE A 208 -9.63 58.62 -2.27
CA ILE A 208 -10.78 59.32 -2.87
C ILE A 208 -11.12 58.97 -4.35
N ILE A 209 -12.26 58.28 -4.56
CA ILE A 209 -13.49 58.79 -5.19
C ILE A 209 -14.51 57.64 -5.39
N GLN A 210 -15.65 57.86 -4.74
CA GLN A 210 -17.02 57.42 -4.98
C GLN A 210 -17.41 57.03 -6.42
N GLY A 211 -18.06 55.87 -6.58
CA GLY A 211 -19.20 55.75 -7.50
C GLY A 211 -19.18 54.66 -8.57
N SER A 212 -20.36 54.03 -8.67
CA SER A 212 -21.01 53.45 -9.85
C SER A 212 -20.91 51.94 -10.12
N GLU A 213 -22.12 51.36 -10.14
CA GLU A 213 -22.51 50.01 -10.47
C GLU A 213 -22.18 49.68 -11.95
N GLY A 214 -21.77 48.44 -12.22
CA GLY A 214 -21.30 48.04 -13.54
C GLY A 214 -21.45 46.56 -13.84
N LYS A 215 -22.70 46.09 -13.95
CA LYS A 215 -23.22 45.14 -14.96
C LYS A 215 -22.20 44.13 -15.56
N CYS A 216 -22.19 42.91 -15.03
CA CYS A 216 -21.57 41.73 -15.67
C CYS A 216 -22.08 41.55 -17.10
N ARG A 217 -21.22 41.80 -18.09
CA ARG A 217 -21.47 41.41 -19.48
C ARG A 217 -21.06 39.96 -19.68
N LYS A 218 -22.07 39.18 -20.05
CA LYS A 218 -22.01 37.90 -20.75
C LYS A 218 -21.06 38.01 -21.95
N MET A 219 -20.01 37.19 -21.99
CA MET A 219 -19.25 36.93 -23.21
C MET A 219 -19.61 35.53 -23.70
N GLU A 220 -20.17 35.55 -24.90
CA GLU A 220 -20.46 34.45 -25.81
C GLU A 220 -19.13 33.87 -26.36
N PRO A 221 -19.01 32.54 -26.53
CA PRO A 221 -17.82 31.95 -27.14
C PRO A 221 -17.94 32.02 -28.66
N ALA A 222 -16.97 32.70 -29.29
CA ALA A 222 -16.82 32.70 -30.74
C ALA A 222 -16.24 31.36 -31.23
N ASP A 223 -16.91 30.79 -32.22
CA ASP A 223 -16.40 29.78 -33.13
C ASP A 223 -15.07 30.23 -33.74
N VAL A 224 -14.07 29.34 -33.74
CA VAL A 224 -12.85 29.43 -34.55
C VAL A 224 -12.56 28.04 -35.12
N PRO A 225 -12.15 27.95 -36.39
CA PRO A 225 -12.43 26.80 -37.24
C PRO A 225 -11.35 25.72 -37.26
N ASP A 226 -11.80 24.63 -37.85
CA ASP A 226 -11.13 23.49 -38.46
C ASP A 226 -9.82 23.81 -39.22
N SER A 227 -9.06 22.73 -39.46
CA SER A 227 -7.85 22.61 -40.30
C SER A 227 -6.50 23.02 -39.67
N ILE A 228 -5.67 22.01 -39.40
CA ILE A 228 -4.46 21.76 -40.21
C ILE A 228 -3.95 20.34 -39.97
N ASP A 229 -3.76 19.68 -41.10
CA ASP A 229 -3.18 18.38 -41.38
C ASP A 229 -1.65 18.49 -41.29
N ASP A 230 -1.02 17.76 -40.36
CA ASP A 230 0.43 17.54 -40.36
C ASP A 230 0.73 16.06 -40.16
N ASN A 231 0.71 15.42 -41.32
CA ASN A 231 1.39 14.22 -41.75
C ASN A 231 2.87 14.22 -41.32
N GLU A 232 3.22 13.50 -40.24
CA GLU A 232 4.60 13.01 -40.03
C GLU A 232 4.67 11.48 -40.14
N GLU A 233 4.99 11.10 -41.37
CA GLU A 233 5.68 9.91 -41.85
C GLU A 233 6.75 9.36 -40.88
N ILE A 234 6.38 8.41 -40.02
CA ILE A 234 7.36 7.55 -39.33
C ILE A 234 7.80 6.47 -40.31
N LYS A 235 8.95 6.70 -40.93
CA LYS A 235 9.65 5.76 -41.81
C LYS A 235 9.98 4.46 -41.08
N ASP A 236 9.38 3.38 -41.58
CA ASP A 236 9.84 2.02 -41.45
C ASP A 236 11.33 1.90 -41.82
N LYS A 237 12.15 1.42 -40.89
CA LYS A 237 13.45 0.81 -41.19
C LYS A 237 13.48 -0.59 -40.61
N LEU A 238 12.85 -1.52 -41.32
CA LEU A 238 13.18 -2.93 -41.25
C LEU A 238 14.51 -3.18 -41.99
N PRO A 239 15.49 -3.86 -41.37
CA PRO A 239 16.53 -4.52 -42.15
C PRO A 239 15.97 -5.80 -42.76
N VAL A 240 15.78 -5.74 -44.08
CA VAL A 240 15.68 -6.89 -44.98
C VAL A 240 16.89 -7.79 -44.76
N ASN A 241 16.67 -9.00 -44.26
CA ASN A 241 17.62 -10.10 -44.40
C ASN A 241 16.96 -11.19 -45.25
N LYS A 242 17.30 -11.18 -46.54
CA LYS A 242 16.94 -12.23 -47.49
C LYS A 242 17.87 -13.41 -47.25
N GLY A 243 17.29 -14.53 -46.80
CA GLY A 243 17.96 -15.81 -46.72
C GLY A 243 16.94 -16.93 -46.87
N LEU A 244 16.46 -17.12 -48.11
CA LEU A 244 15.64 -18.26 -48.49
C LEU A 244 16.57 -19.48 -48.63
N GLY A 245 16.39 -20.47 -47.77
CA GLY A 245 16.97 -21.81 -47.91
C GLY A 245 15.95 -22.83 -47.41
N PRO A 246 15.49 -23.77 -48.26
CA PRO A 246 14.53 -24.78 -47.85
C PRO A 246 15.29 -25.95 -47.22
N SER A 247 14.92 -26.37 -46.01
CA SER A 247 15.31 -27.72 -45.56
C SER A 247 14.34 -28.30 -44.54
N THR A 248 13.66 -29.33 -45.03
CA THR A 248 13.26 -30.58 -44.36
C THR A 248 12.52 -30.51 -43.02
N GLY A 249 11.29 -31.01 -43.06
CA GLY A 249 10.42 -31.20 -41.91
C GLY A 249 10.98 -32.19 -40.90
N GLY A 250 10.95 -31.77 -39.63
CA GLY A 250 11.02 -32.65 -38.47
C GLY A 250 9.62 -32.85 -37.90
N ALA A 251 9.00 -33.98 -38.21
CA ALA A 251 7.79 -34.45 -37.55
C ALA A 251 8.10 -34.71 -36.06
N THR A 252 7.64 -33.83 -35.18
CA THR A 252 7.63 -34.13 -33.74
C THR A 252 6.44 -35.02 -33.46
N GLN A 253 6.71 -36.32 -33.31
CA GLN A 253 5.76 -37.30 -32.79
C GLN A 253 5.22 -36.83 -31.44
N ARG A 254 3.91 -36.58 -31.36
CA ARG A 254 3.20 -36.53 -30.08
C ARG A 254 3.17 -37.94 -29.50
N SER A 255 3.79 -38.12 -28.33
CA SER A 255 3.58 -39.32 -27.52
C SER A 255 2.11 -39.43 -27.12
N PRO A 256 1.49 -40.62 -27.18
CA PRO A 256 0.13 -40.82 -26.71
C PRO A 256 0.06 -40.69 -25.19
N SER A 257 -0.94 -39.95 -24.71
CA SER A 257 -1.30 -39.89 -23.30
C SER A 257 -1.70 -41.28 -22.79
N PRO A 258 -1.24 -41.72 -21.61
CA PRO A 258 -1.73 -42.94 -21.00
C PRO A 258 -3.20 -42.78 -20.61
N SER A 259 -4.01 -43.74 -21.07
CA SER A 259 -5.41 -43.90 -20.72
C SER A 259 -5.54 -44.23 -19.22
N PRO A 260 -6.51 -43.65 -18.48
CA PRO A 260 -6.78 -44.09 -17.12
C PRO A 260 -7.42 -45.48 -17.18
N ASP A 261 -6.74 -46.47 -16.60
CA ASP A 261 -7.25 -47.83 -16.48
C ASP A 261 -8.50 -47.86 -15.60
N SER A 262 -9.46 -48.65 -16.06
CA SER A 262 -10.75 -48.88 -15.46
C SER A 262 -10.65 -49.64 -14.13
N ALA A 263 -11.40 -49.13 -13.14
CA ALA A 263 -12.17 -49.86 -12.14
C ALA A 263 -11.81 -51.35 -11.90
N GLY A 264 -11.01 -51.59 -10.86
CA GLY A 264 -10.96 -52.88 -10.17
C GLY A 264 -11.99 -52.93 -9.03
N LYS A 265 -12.99 -53.81 -9.19
CA LYS A 265 -13.94 -54.25 -8.16
C LYS A 265 -13.33 -55.34 -7.26
N PHE A 266 -13.95 -55.55 -6.09
CA PHE A 266 -13.83 -56.67 -5.12
C PHE A 266 -12.57 -56.63 -4.21
N TYR A 267 -12.65 -56.83 -2.89
CA TYR A 267 -13.37 -57.88 -2.16
C TYR A 267 -14.00 -57.41 -0.83
N ASP A 268 -15.17 -58.00 -0.52
CA ASP A 268 -15.68 -58.22 0.83
C ASP A 268 -14.86 -59.31 1.53
N HIS A 269 -14.56 -59.09 2.83
CA HIS A 269 -14.42 -60.12 3.85
C HIS A 269 -14.74 -59.54 5.22
#